data_AF-L1NGU1-F1
#
_entry.id   AF-L1NGU1-F1
#
_cell.length_a   1.000
_cell.length_b   1.000
_cell.length_c   1.000
_cell.angle_alpha   90.00
_cell.angle_beta   90.00
_cell.angle_gamma   90.00
#
_symmetry.space_group_name_H-M   'P 1'
#
loop_
_entity.id
_entity.type
_entity.pdbx_description
1 polymer ?
#
loop_
_entity_poly.entity_id
_entity_poly.type
_entity_poly.pdbx_seq_one_letter_code
_entity_poly.pdbx_strand_id
1 'polypeptide(L)'
;MKTRYIIAMLLAVLGISSCDTYVVGGKTSLIFYPRVCEEIMTHPMQYIERSQEFAGKIYTNRVIKHLDGNEVEAEQFILQMETGSKGLKVLKIRQPNDERVREYLALADKKLAPKDPALGRQLTRDYNNRPGARERSYKSREPIVGMPPPLHWEYRVTGVKDFRIISLSPLFGLPAETSLNDYFSIYEFKPRQIISSRTKTLLWGYS
;
A
#
# COMPACT_ATOMS: atom_id res chain seq x y z
N MET A 1 -9.02 15.99 -57.62
CA MET A 1 -8.54 14.72 -57.00
C MET A 1 -7.44 14.96 -55.95
N LYS A 2 -7.63 15.82 -54.94
CA LYS A 2 -6.61 16.04 -53.88
C LYS A 2 -7.17 15.98 -52.45
N THR A 3 -8.49 16.05 -52.27
CA THR A 3 -9.14 16.06 -50.94
C THR A 3 -9.40 14.67 -50.37
N ARG A 4 -9.41 13.62 -51.21
CA ARG A 4 -9.70 12.23 -50.77
C ARG A 4 -8.51 11.52 -50.10
N TYR A 5 -7.28 11.98 -50.34
CA TYR A 5 -6.08 11.37 -49.75
C TYR A 5 -5.74 11.89 -48.35
N ILE A 6 -6.21 13.10 -47.99
CA ILE A 6 -5.96 13.70 -46.67
C ILE A 6 -6.81 13.02 -45.58
N ILE A 7 -8.03 12.61 -45.91
CA ILE A 7 -8.93 11.92 -44.97
C ILE A 7 -8.46 10.49 -44.67
N ALA A 8 -7.88 9.80 -45.65
CA ALA A 8 -7.32 8.46 -45.46
C ALA A 8 -6.06 8.46 -44.56
N MET A 9 -5.27 9.53 -44.59
CA MET A 9 -4.08 9.64 -43.73
C MET A 9 -4.43 10.01 -42.27
N LEU A 10 -5.52 10.76 -42.04
CA LEU A 10 -5.99 11.09 -40.69
C LEU A 10 -6.56 9.87 -39.93
N LEU A 11 -7.14 8.91 -40.67
CA LEU A 11 -7.67 7.66 -40.10
C LEU A 11 -6.57 6.66 -39.71
N ALA A 12 -5.37 6.76 -40.30
CA ALA A 12 -4.24 5.89 -39.96
C ALA A 12 -3.49 6.34 -38.69
N VAL A 13 -3.61 7.61 -38.28
CA VAL A 13 -2.89 8.15 -37.10
C VAL A 13 -3.71 8.04 -35.80
N LEU A 14 -5.00 7.68 -35.89
CA LEU A 14 -5.84 7.43 -34.70
C LEU A 14 -5.66 6.01 -34.09
N GLY A 15 -4.75 5.20 -34.64
CA GLY A 15 -4.54 3.79 -34.27
C GLY A 15 -3.55 3.49 -33.14
N ILE A 16 -2.99 4.49 -32.43
CA ILE A 16 -2.06 4.25 -31.29
C ILE A 16 -2.42 5.09 -30.06
N SER A 17 -3.70 5.45 -29.92
CA SER A 17 -4.21 5.80 -28.58
C SER A 17 -4.45 4.48 -27.85
N SER A 18 -3.50 4.09 -27.01
CA SER A 18 -3.67 3.03 -26.00
C SER A 18 -4.74 3.47 -25.00
N CYS A 19 -5.99 3.51 -25.44
CA CYS A 19 -7.14 3.55 -24.56
C CYS A 19 -7.27 2.15 -23.99
N ASP A 20 -7.00 2.02 -22.69
CA ASP A 20 -7.18 0.79 -21.91
C ASP A 20 -8.51 0.13 -22.28
N THR A 21 -8.46 -1.01 -22.96
CA THR A 21 -9.65 -1.77 -23.32
C THR A 21 -10.26 -2.35 -22.06
N TYR A 22 -11.38 -1.77 -21.62
CA TYR A 22 -12.17 -2.26 -20.50
C TYR A 22 -12.86 -3.57 -20.87
N VAL A 23 -12.38 -4.68 -20.33
CA VAL A 23 -13.05 -5.98 -20.45
C VAL A 23 -14.15 -6.07 -19.39
N VAL A 24 -15.41 -6.07 -19.83
CA VAL A 24 -16.60 -6.30 -19.00
C VAL A 24 -16.54 -7.71 -18.44
N GLY A 25 -16.27 -7.82 -17.14
CA GLY A 25 -16.39 -9.06 -16.41
C GLY A 25 -15.85 -8.91 -15.00
N GLY A 26 -16.65 -8.35 -14.09
CA GLY A 26 -16.56 -8.46 -12.62
C GLY A 26 -15.21 -8.27 -11.90
N LYS A 27 -14.14 -7.95 -12.62
CA LYS A 27 -12.77 -7.91 -12.14
C LYS A 27 -12.48 -6.51 -11.64
N THR A 28 -11.87 -6.44 -10.45
CA THR A 28 -11.42 -5.17 -9.90
C THR A 28 -10.35 -4.58 -10.82
N SER A 29 -10.50 -3.30 -11.15
CA SER A 29 -9.47 -2.51 -11.83
C SER A 29 -8.53 -1.91 -10.78
N LEU A 30 -7.21 -2.05 -10.98
CA LEU A 30 -6.19 -1.49 -10.11
C LEU A 30 -5.50 -0.30 -10.81
N ILE A 31 -5.40 0.84 -10.12
CA ILE A 31 -4.58 1.98 -10.57
C ILE A 31 -3.26 1.94 -9.80
N PHE A 32 -2.16 1.75 -10.53
CA PHE A 32 -0.83 1.62 -9.94
C PHE A 32 -0.12 2.96 -9.75
N TYR A 33 0.44 3.14 -8.55
CA TYR A 33 1.25 4.28 -8.13
C TYR A 33 2.66 3.78 -7.70
N PRO A 34 3.52 3.42 -8.66
CA PRO A 34 4.90 3.03 -8.37
C PRO A 34 5.72 4.21 -7.82
N ARG A 35 6.56 3.97 -6.82
CA ARG A 35 7.40 5.01 -6.20
C ARG A 35 8.84 4.55 -6.02
N VAL A 36 9.79 5.47 -6.18
CA VAL A 36 11.17 5.28 -5.69
C VAL A 36 11.14 5.58 -4.19
N CYS A 37 11.66 4.66 -3.39
CA CYS A 37 11.94 4.96 -1.98
C CYS A 37 13.31 5.61 -1.89
N GLU A 38 13.34 6.83 -1.39
CA GLU A 38 14.55 7.64 -1.14
C GLU A 38 14.70 7.96 0.35
N GLU A 39 13.60 7.95 1.11
CA GLU A 39 13.57 8.26 2.53
C GLU A 39 12.85 7.17 3.31
N ILE A 40 13.30 6.98 4.55
CA ILE A 40 12.68 6.09 5.52
C ILE A 40 12.35 6.92 6.75
N MET A 41 11.15 6.72 7.29
CA MET A 41 10.73 7.28 8.57
C MET A 41 10.27 6.14 9.47
N THR A 42 10.53 6.27 10.77
CA THR A 42 10.15 5.28 11.76
C THR A 42 9.35 5.92 12.89
N HIS A 43 8.29 5.25 13.32
CA HIS A 43 7.41 5.69 14.39
C HIS A 43 7.34 4.63 15.49
N PRO A 44 7.59 4.99 16.75
CA PRO A 44 7.22 4.14 17.87
C PRO A 44 5.70 4.15 18.00
N MET A 45 5.12 2.97 17.93
CA MET A 45 3.68 2.74 18.05
C MET A 45 3.45 1.78 19.20
N GLN A 46 2.22 1.77 19.70
CA GLN A 46 1.75 0.79 20.66
C GLN A 46 0.51 0.09 20.14
N TYR A 47 0.45 -1.19 20.46
CA TYR A 47 -0.73 -2.00 20.36
C TYR A 47 -1.63 -1.77 21.58
N ILE A 48 -2.91 -1.47 21.34
CA ILE A 48 -3.92 -1.44 22.40
C ILE A 48 -5.15 -2.26 22.02
N GLU A 49 -5.73 -2.92 23.01
CA GLU A 49 -7.07 -3.49 22.87
C GLU A 49 -8.12 -2.45 23.24
N ARG A 50 -9.15 -2.34 22.40
CA ARG A 50 -10.26 -1.42 22.60
C ARG A 50 -11.57 -2.16 22.47
N SER A 51 -12.28 -2.28 23.59
CA SER A 51 -13.64 -2.79 23.61
C SER A 51 -14.65 -1.68 23.30
N GLN A 52 -15.59 -1.96 22.41
CA GLN A 52 -16.76 -1.12 22.16
C GLN A 52 -18.01 -1.97 22.28
N GLU A 53 -19.01 -1.45 23.00
CA GLU A 53 -20.33 -2.06 23.01
C GLU A 53 -21.18 -1.52 21.85
N PHE A 54 -21.73 -2.44 21.06
CA PHE A 54 -22.67 -2.10 20.00
C PHE A 54 -23.83 -3.11 20.01
N ALA A 55 -25.05 -2.61 20.14
CA ALA A 55 -26.27 -3.42 20.20
C ALA A 55 -26.21 -4.54 21.28
N GLY A 56 -25.73 -4.22 22.49
CA GLY A 56 -25.66 -5.16 23.62
C GLY A 56 -24.57 -6.23 23.49
N LYS A 57 -23.65 -6.10 22.52
CA LYS A 57 -22.49 -6.98 22.34
C LYS A 57 -21.20 -6.19 22.49
N ILE A 58 -20.24 -6.77 23.20
CA ILE A 58 -18.89 -6.22 23.34
C ILE A 58 -18.04 -6.70 22.16
N TYR A 59 -17.50 -5.76 21.40
CA TYR A 59 -16.54 -5.99 20.33
C TYR A 59 -15.18 -5.48 20.76
N THR A 60 -14.23 -6.39 21.00
CA THR A 60 -12.84 -6.04 21.27
C THR A 60 -12.08 -5.93 19.96
N ASN A 61 -11.64 -4.71 19.65
CA ASN A 61 -10.86 -4.41 18.47
C ASN A 61 -9.43 -4.05 18.85
N ARG A 62 -8.49 -4.54 18.04
CA ARG A 62 -7.06 -4.25 18.16
C ARG A 62 -6.78 -2.94 17.42
N VAL A 63 -6.16 -1.97 18.09
CA VAL A 63 -5.87 -0.65 17.52
C VAL A 63 -4.39 -0.33 17.73
N ILE A 64 -3.72 0.06 16.65
CA ILE A 64 -2.35 0.58 16.70
C ILE A 64 -2.43 2.09 16.87
N LYS A 65 -1.70 2.64 17.84
CA LYS A 65 -1.64 4.08 18.13
C LYS A 65 -0.20 4.55 18.21
N HIS A 66 0.02 5.83 17.93
CA HIS A 66 1.32 6.45 18.14
C HIS A 66 1.67 6.43 19.63
N LEU A 67 2.94 6.21 19.94
CA LEU A 67 3.44 6.26 21.32
C LEU A 67 3.79 7.71 21.66
N ASP A 68 2.98 8.35 22.51
CA ASP A 68 3.14 9.76 22.87
C ASP A 68 4.09 9.97 24.09
N GLY A 69 5.16 9.19 24.15
CA GLY A 69 6.21 9.31 25.19
C GLY A 69 5.97 8.54 26.49
N ASN A 70 4.92 7.71 26.55
CA ASN A 70 4.68 6.82 27.69
C ASN A 70 5.54 5.55 27.57
N GLU A 71 5.81 4.91 28.71
CA GLU A 71 6.33 3.54 28.75
C GLU A 71 5.28 2.57 28.21
N VAL A 72 5.74 1.52 27.52
CA VAL A 72 4.88 0.48 26.95
C VAL A 72 5.53 -0.87 27.19
N GLU A 73 4.71 -1.88 27.47
CA GLU A 73 5.16 -3.26 27.56
C GLU A 73 5.84 -3.68 26.26
N ALA A 74 6.95 -4.42 26.36
CA ALA A 74 7.74 -4.80 25.19
C ALA A 74 6.91 -5.56 24.14
N GLU A 75 5.96 -6.39 24.58
CA GLU A 75 5.05 -7.15 23.71
C GLU A 75 4.01 -6.28 22.97
N GLN A 76 3.76 -5.06 23.47
CA GLN A 76 2.84 -4.10 22.86
C GLN A 76 3.56 -3.07 21.98
N PHE A 77 4.89 -3.01 22.04
CA PHE A 77 5.69 -2.09 21.24
C PHE A 77 5.70 -2.49 19.76
N ILE A 78 5.42 -1.53 18.89
CA ILE A 78 5.48 -1.70 17.44
C ILE A 78 6.39 -0.61 16.86
N LEU A 79 7.42 -1.02 16.13
CA LEU A 79 8.20 -0.10 15.30
C LEU A 79 7.58 -0.05 13.91
N GLN A 80 6.84 1.01 13.60
CA GLN A 80 6.31 1.24 12.26
C GLN A 80 7.40 1.88 11.41
N MET A 81 7.70 1.27 10.26
CA MET A 81 8.65 1.80 9.28
C MET A 81 7.94 2.13 7.99
N GLU A 82 8.17 3.34 7.51
CA GLU A 82 7.51 3.89 6.34
C GLU A 82 8.55 4.36 5.35
N THR A 83 8.33 4.01 4.08
CA THR A 83 9.25 4.26 2.99
C THR A 83 8.58 5.19 1.99
N GLY A 84 9.28 6.26 1.57
CA GLY A 84 8.70 7.28 0.71
C GLY A 84 9.72 7.90 -0.24
N SER A 85 9.21 8.74 -1.14
CA SER A 85 10.01 9.66 -1.94
C SER A 85 10.59 10.77 -1.06
N LYS A 86 11.53 11.53 -1.61
CA LYS A 86 12.11 12.71 -0.93
C LYS A 86 11.04 13.67 -0.39
N GLY A 87 11.23 14.16 0.83
CA GLY A 87 10.28 15.04 1.52
C GLY A 87 9.11 14.30 2.16
N LEU A 88 9.34 13.07 2.63
CA LEU A 88 8.40 12.33 3.44
C LEU A 88 8.13 13.12 4.73
N LYS A 89 6.85 13.42 5.00
CA LYS A 89 6.45 14.16 6.20
C LYS A 89 5.17 13.62 6.81
N VAL A 90 5.10 13.70 8.14
CA VAL A 90 3.85 13.48 8.87
C VAL A 90 3.02 14.76 8.81
N LEU A 91 1.83 14.68 8.23
CA LEU A 91 0.78 15.67 8.40
C LEU A 91 -0.05 15.32 9.61
N LYS A 92 -0.06 16.22 10.58
CA LYS A 92 -1.00 16.19 11.70
C LYS A 92 -2.24 16.96 11.31
N ILE A 93 -3.33 16.26 11.02
CA ILE A 93 -4.61 16.88 10.68
C ILE A 93 -5.51 16.83 11.91
N ARG A 94 -5.87 18.01 12.42
CA ARG A 94 -6.93 18.15 13.41
C ARG A 94 -8.25 18.31 12.68
N GLN A 95 -9.17 17.38 12.85
CA GLN A 95 -10.51 17.53 12.28
C GLN A 95 -11.29 18.58 13.11
N PRO A 96 -12.04 19.49 12.48
CA PRO A 96 -12.95 20.37 13.21
C PRO A 96 -13.93 19.53 14.03
N ASN A 97 -14.11 19.85 15.31
CA ASN A 97 -14.93 19.11 16.29
C ASN A 97 -14.40 17.72 16.69
N ASP A 98 -13.15 17.40 16.38
CA ASP A 98 -12.46 16.23 16.90
C ASP A 98 -11.22 16.69 17.68
N GLU A 99 -11.16 16.37 18.97
CA GLU A 99 -9.93 16.58 19.75
C GLU A 99 -8.80 15.66 19.28
N ARG A 100 -9.12 14.61 18.51
CA ARG A 100 -8.14 13.67 17.96
C ARG A 100 -7.37 14.31 16.81
N VAL A 101 -6.05 14.39 16.98
CA VAL A 101 -5.12 14.61 15.88
C VAL A 101 -5.01 13.30 15.11
N ARG A 102 -5.35 13.32 13.82
CA ARG A 102 -5.04 12.20 12.91
C ARG A 102 -3.73 12.50 12.22
N GLU A 103 -2.77 11.61 12.41
CA GLU A 103 -1.52 11.66 11.69
C GLU A 103 -1.66 10.89 10.39
N TYR A 104 -1.36 11.57 9.29
CA TYR A 104 -1.30 10.99 7.95
C TYR A 104 0.10 11.25 7.43
N LEU A 105 0.71 10.29 6.75
CA LEU A 105 1.82 10.66 5.90
C LEU A 105 1.28 11.43 4.70
N ALA A 106 1.86 12.60 4.47
CA ALA A 106 1.84 13.13 3.13
C ALA A 106 3.24 13.11 2.57
N LEU A 107 3.33 12.57 1.37
CA LEU A 107 4.46 12.82 0.50
C LEU A 107 4.41 14.30 0.11
N ALA A 108 5.50 15.05 0.38
CA ALA A 108 5.63 16.39 -0.19
C ALA A 108 5.75 16.32 -1.72
N ASP A 109 6.35 15.26 -2.25
CA ASP A 109 6.46 15.00 -3.69
C ASP A 109 5.75 13.70 -4.08
N LYS A 110 4.67 13.81 -4.86
CA LYS A 110 3.88 12.67 -5.36
C LYS A 110 4.48 11.99 -6.60
N LYS A 111 5.70 12.35 -7.02
CA LYS A 111 6.36 11.76 -8.19
C LYS A 111 6.24 10.25 -8.23
N LEU A 112 5.77 9.77 -9.37
CA LEU A 112 5.65 8.36 -9.66
C LEU A 112 6.88 7.90 -10.43
N ALA A 113 7.36 6.71 -10.11
CA ALA A 113 8.32 6.01 -10.95
C ALA A 113 7.65 5.57 -12.27
N PRO A 114 8.43 5.22 -13.30
CA PRO A 114 7.88 4.57 -14.49
C PRO A 114 7.06 3.33 -14.10
N LYS A 115 5.88 3.20 -14.72
CA LYS A 115 5.03 2.03 -14.55
C LYS A 115 5.64 0.82 -15.25
N ASP A 116 5.47 -0.35 -14.65
CA ASP A 116 5.74 -1.64 -15.29
C ASP A 116 4.40 -2.30 -15.68
N PRO A 117 4.04 -2.31 -16.97
CA PRO A 117 2.78 -2.91 -17.42
C PRO A 117 2.72 -4.43 -17.20
N ALA A 118 3.87 -5.12 -17.24
CA ALA A 118 3.90 -6.57 -17.04
C ALA A 118 3.60 -6.93 -15.59
N LEU A 119 4.26 -6.24 -14.65
CA LEU A 119 3.96 -6.36 -13.21
C LEU A 119 2.52 -5.94 -12.91
N GLY A 120 2.05 -4.83 -13.47
CA GLY A 120 0.66 -4.38 -13.27
C GLY A 120 -0.37 -5.42 -13.72
N ARG A 121 -0.14 -6.07 -14.87
CA ARG A 121 -0.99 -7.19 -15.33
C ARG A 121 -0.90 -8.40 -14.39
N GLN A 122 0.28 -8.74 -13.90
CA GLN A 122 0.45 -9.82 -12.94
C GLN A 122 -0.34 -9.55 -11.64
N LEU A 123 -0.11 -8.40 -11.00
CA LEU A 123 -0.77 -8.01 -9.75
C LEU A 123 -2.30 -8.00 -9.90
N THR A 124 -2.82 -7.46 -11.01
CA THR A 124 -4.26 -7.46 -11.28
C THR A 124 -4.81 -8.88 -11.44
N ARG A 125 -4.07 -9.78 -12.11
CA ARG A 125 -4.51 -11.18 -12.24
C ARG A 125 -4.51 -11.88 -10.89
N ASP A 126 -3.44 -11.74 -10.12
CA ASP A 126 -3.26 -12.39 -8.82
C ASP A 126 -4.34 -11.91 -7.84
N TYR A 127 -4.53 -10.59 -7.74
CA TYR A 127 -5.59 -9.98 -6.94
C TYR A 127 -7.00 -10.50 -7.28
N ASN A 128 -7.32 -10.64 -8.57
CA ASN A 128 -8.62 -11.11 -9.01
C ASN A 128 -8.80 -12.64 -8.87
N ASN A 129 -7.69 -13.40 -8.76
CA ASN A 129 -7.72 -14.86 -8.64
C ASN A 129 -7.58 -15.38 -7.21
N ARG A 130 -7.31 -14.50 -6.23
CA ARG A 130 -7.17 -14.89 -4.82
C ARG A 130 -8.39 -15.69 -4.30
N PRO A 131 -8.17 -16.64 -3.36
CA PRO A 131 -9.26 -17.32 -2.67
C PRO A 131 -10.28 -16.32 -2.08
N GLY A 132 -11.58 -16.55 -2.30
CA GLY A 132 -12.65 -15.65 -1.87
C GLY A 132 -12.96 -14.46 -2.79
N ALA A 133 -12.14 -14.16 -3.83
CA ALA A 133 -12.54 -13.21 -4.88
C ALA A 133 -13.51 -13.84 -5.88
N ARG A 134 -13.35 -15.15 -6.17
CA ARG A 134 -14.24 -15.91 -7.05
C ARG A 134 -15.65 -16.08 -6.47
N GLU A 135 -15.77 -16.18 -5.15
CA GLU A 135 -17.06 -16.31 -4.45
C GLU A 135 -17.87 -15.00 -4.45
N ARG A 136 -17.19 -13.85 -4.56
CA ARG A 136 -17.84 -12.53 -4.68
C ARG A 136 -18.25 -12.18 -6.11
N SER A 137 -18.14 -13.11 -7.07
CA SER A 137 -18.88 -12.93 -8.33
C SER A 137 -20.36 -13.14 -8.03
N TYR A 138 -20.99 -12.09 -7.49
CA TYR A 138 -22.42 -12.04 -7.26
C TYR A 138 -23.08 -12.39 -8.59
N LYS A 139 -23.79 -13.53 -8.64
CA LYS A 139 -24.74 -13.85 -9.72
C LYS A 139 -25.97 -12.95 -9.59
N SER A 140 -25.76 -11.63 -9.53
CA SER A 140 -26.86 -10.68 -9.67
C SER A 140 -27.28 -10.70 -11.13
N ARG A 141 -28.53 -11.09 -11.38
CA ARG A 141 -29.18 -11.02 -12.69
C ARG A 141 -29.61 -9.60 -13.06
N GLU A 142 -29.36 -8.64 -12.19
CA GLU A 142 -29.70 -7.23 -12.41
C GLU A 142 -28.44 -6.40 -12.71
N PRO A 143 -28.49 -5.52 -13.72
CA PRO A 143 -27.38 -4.66 -14.08
C PRO A 143 -27.17 -3.63 -12.95
N ILE A 144 -26.26 -3.92 -12.04
CA ILE A 144 -25.74 -2.91 -11.13
C ILE A 144 -24.98 -1.91 -12.00
N VAL A 145 -25.62 -0.78 -12.28
CA VAL A 145 -25.00 0.37 -12.97
C VAL A 145 -23.90 0.89 -12.06
N GLY A 146 -22.65 0.64 -12.45
CA GLY A 146 -21.46 1.15 -11.79
C GLY A 146 -20.42 0.05 -11.60
N MET A 147 -19.34 0.10 -12.39
CA MET A 147 -18.12 -0.63 -12.01
C MET A 147 -17.70 -0.17 -10.61
N PRO A 148 -17.24 -1.07 -9.73
CA PRO A 148 -16.58 -0.64 -8.50
C PRO A 148 -15.45 0.32 -8.87
N PRO A 149 -15.27 1.43 -8.14
CA PRO A 149 -14.20 2.38 -8.43
C PRO A 149 -12.86 1.64 -8.42
N PRO A 150 -11.93 2.03 -9.30
CA PRO A 150 -10.63 1.40 -9.36
C PRO A 150 -9.92 1.51 -8.00
N LEU A 151 -9.30 0.43 -7.55
CA LEU A 151 -8.53 0.45 -6.32
C LEU A 151 -7.15 1.06 -6.59
N HIS A 152 -6.81 2.07 -5.79
CA HIS A 152 -5.48 2.66 -5.82
C HIS A 152 -4.48 1.69 -5.20
N TRP A 153 -3.36 1.47 -5.89
CA TRP A 153 -2.38 0.48 -5.53
C TRP A 153 -0.96 1.06 -5.53
N GLU A 154 -0.39 1.27 -4.36
CA GLU A 154 0.97 1.77 -4.23
C GLU A 154 1.97 0.62 -4.16
N TYR A 155 3.16 0.79 -4.76
CA TYR A 155 4.28 -0.12 -4.55
C TYR A 155 5.61 0.61 -4.80
N ARG A 156 6.69 0.09 -4.22
CA ARG A 156 8.04 0.60 -4.46
C ARG A 156 8.73 -0.12 -5.61
N VAL A 157 9.49 0.62 -6.41
CA VAL A 157 10.31 0.06 -7.50
C VAL A 157 11.75 -0.23 -7.08
N THR A 158 12.17 0.30 -5.92
CA THR A 158 13.46 0.04 -5.28
C THR A 158 13.38 -1.13 -4.30
N GLY A 159 14.45 -1.92 -4.21
CA GLY A 159 14.55 -3.03 -3.27
C GLY A 159 15.07 -2.58 -1.90
N VAL A 160 14.65 -3.27 -0.83
CA VAL A 160 15.43 -3.29 0.42
C VAL A 160 16.22 -4.58 0.37
N LYS A 161 17.52 -4.48 0.65
CA LYS A 161 18.43 -5.63 0.69
C LYS A 161 18.51 -6.22 2.10
N ASP A 162 18.59 -5.36 3.09
CA ASP A 162 18.74 -5.75 4.49
C ASP A 162 18.09 -4.69 5.40
N PHE A 163 17.54 -5.14 6.52
CA PHE A 163 17.07 -4.29 7.60
C PHE A 163 17.82 -4.70 8.85
N ARG A 164 18.64 -3.80 9.38
CA ARG A 164 19.36 -4.04 10.64
C ARG A 164 18.87 -3.03 11.68
N ILE A 165 18.39 -3.55 12.80
CA ILE A 165 18.05 -2.76 13.98
C ILE A 165 19.24 -2.89 14.92
N ILE A 166 19.84 -1.78 15.31
CA ILE A 166 20.94 -1.75 16.28
C ILE A 166 20.64 -0.74 17.37
N SER A 167 21.12 -1.01 18.57
CA SER A 167 21.17 0.01 19.62
C SER A 167 22.51 0.74 19.54
N LEU A 168 22.51 2.06 19.67
CA LEU A 168 23.75 2.86 19.77
C LEU A 168 24.28 2.93 21.21
N SER A 169 23.53 2.38 22.17
CA SER A 169 23.89 2.25 23.59
C SER A 169 23.68 0.80 24.06
N PRO A 170 24.27 0.37 25.18
CA PRO A 170 23.95 -0.93 25.76
C PRO A 170 22.45 -1.04 26.05
N LEU A 171 21.81 -2.12 25.61
CA LEU A 171 20.36 -2.33 25.73
C LEU A 171 20.08 -3.82 25.97
N PHE A 172 19.14 -4.13 26.87
CA PHE A 172 18.78 -5.52 27.23
C PHE A 172 19.97 -6.40 27.66
N GLY A 173 20.98 -5.79 28.29
CA GLY A 173 22.22 -6.48 28.68
C GLY A 173 23.19 -6.77 27.51
N LEU A 174 22.87 -6.29 26.29
CA LEU A 174 23.74 -6.40 25.13
C LEU A 174 24.63 -5.14 25.00
N PRO A 175 25.85 -5.29 24.46
CA PRO A 175 26.70 -4.15 24.11
C PRO A 175 26.04 -3.23 23.07
N ALA A 176 26.52 -1.98 22.99
CA ALA A 176 26.19 -1.09 21.88
C ALA A 176 26.57 -1.72 20.53
N GLU A 177 25.88 -1.31 19.47
CA GLU A 177 26.00 -1.79 18.07
C GLU A 177 25.61 -3.26 17.84
N THR A 178 25.16 -3.95 18.89
CA THR A 178 24.60 -5.30 18.77
C THR A 178 23.33 -5.27 17.94
N SER A 179 23.18 -6.27 17.06
CA SER A 179 21.95 -6.48 16.30
C SER A 179 20.79 -6.81 17.23
N LEU A 180 19.68 -6.11 17.08
CA LEU A 180 18.43 -6.36 17.79
C LEU A 180 17.42 -7.13 16.94
N ASN A 181 17.77 -7.51 15.71
CA ASN A 181 16.85 -8.17 14.78
C ASN A 181 16.12 -9.38 15.37
N ASP A 182 16.79 -10.18 16.22
CA ASP A 182 16.21 -11.38 16.82
C ASP A 182 15.10 -11.06 17.84
N TYR A 183 15.02 -9.81 18.32
CA TYR A 183 13.99 -9.32 19.23
C TYR A 183 12.78 -8.74 18.50
N PHE A 184 12.83 -8.62 17.17
CA PHE A 184 11.75 -8.07 16.36
C PHE A 184 11.24 -9.10 15.36
N SER A 185 9.91 -9.20 15.25
CA SER A 185 9.25 -9.96 14.20
C SER A 185 8.53 -9.00 13.25
N ILE A 186 8.39 -9.41 11.98
CA ILE A 186 7.57 -8.64 11.03
C ILE A 186 6.10 -8.86 11.38
N TYR A 187 5.48 -7.83 11.95
CA TYR A 187 4.07 -7.85 12.30
C TYR A 187 3.16 -7.78 11.06
N GLU A 188 3.38 -6.80 10.17
CA GLU A 188 2.56 -6.60 8.97
C GLU A 188 3.32 -5.81 7.89
N PHE A 189 3.04 -6.11 6.62
CA PHE A 189 3.40 -5.25 5.50
C PHE A 189 2.19 -4.45 5.03
N LYS A 190 2.34 -3.15 4.76
CA LYS A 190 1.31 -2.32 4.12
C LYS A 190 1.86 -1.65 2.86
N PRO A 191 1.37 -2.01 1.66
CA PRO A 191 0.40 -3.10 1.37
C PRO A 191 0.97 -4.50 1.68
N ARG A 192 0.09 -5.50 1.86
CA ARG A 192 0.45 -6.89 2.22
C ARG A 192 1.01 -7.68 1.04
N GLN A 193 2.17 -7.28 0.55
CA GLN A 193 2.84 -7.92 -0.58
C GLN A 193 4.34 -7.67 -0.59
N ILE A 194 5.08 -8.60 -1.21
CA ILE A 194 6.51 -8.48 -1.48
C ILE A 194 6.71 -8.61 -2.99
N ILE A 195 7.32 -7.59 -3.60
CA ILE A 195 7.63 -7.58 -5.02
C ILE A 195 9.16 -7.58 -5.17
N SER A 196 9.65 -8.44 -6.05
CA SER A 196 11.06 -8.47 -6.42
C SER A 196 11.44 -7.20 -7.18
N SER A 197 12.36 -6.42 -6.62
CA SER A 197 12.89 -5.25 -7.34
C SER A 197 13.72 -5.64 -8.57
N ARG A 198 14.29 -6.85 -8.60
CA ARG A 198 15.13 -7.36 -9.69
C ARG A 198 14.30 -7.91 -10.85
N THR A 199 13.39 -8.83 -10.56
CA THR A 199 12.59 -9.53 -11.58
C THR A 199 11.26 -8.84 -11.87
N LYS A 200 10.86 -7.86 -11.04
CA LYS A 200 9.58 -7.16 -11.14
C LYS A 200 8.39 -8.13 -11.07
N THR A 201 8.49 -9.14 -10.21
CA THR A 201 7.44 -10.16 -10.00
C THR A 201 6.96 -10.14 -8.55
N LEU A 202 5.70 -10.52 -8.32
CA LEU A 202 5.17 -10.76 -6.98
C LEU A 202 5.84 -12.01 -6.38
N LEU A 203 6.43 -11.87 -5.20
CA LEU A 203 7.08 -12.95 -4.45
C LEU A 203 6.18 -13.51 -3.33
N TRP A 204 5.36 -12.64 -2.73
CA TRP A 204 4.40 -13.01 -1.70
C TRP A 204 3.25 -12.01 -1.67
N GLY A 205 2.03 -12.47 -1.41
CA GLY A 205 0.85 -11.63 -1.31
C GLY A 205 -0.38 -12.35 -1.86
N TYR A 206 -1.01 -11.76 -2.89
CA TYR A 206 -2.23 -12.28 -3.53
C TYR A 206 -1.99 -13.37 -4.58
N SER A 207 -0.78 -13.93 -4.65
CA SER A 207 -0.35 -14.99 -5.57
C SER A 207 -1.05 -16.32 -5.30
#